data_AF-A0A3B0X9P9-F1
#
_entry.id   AF-A0A3B0X9P9-F1
#
_cell.length_a   1.000
_cell.length_b   1.000
_cell.length_c   1.000
_cell.angle_alpha   90.00
_cell.angle_beta   90.00
_cell.angle_gamma   90.00
#
_symmetry.space_group_name_H-M   'P 1'
#
loop_
_entity.id
_entity.type
_entity.pdbx_description
1 polymer ?
#
loop_
_entity_poly.entity_id
_entity_poly.type
_entity_poly.pdbx_seq_one_letter_code
_entity_poly.pdbx_strand_id
1 'polypeptide(L)'
;MRRFFCIDLHYDANNHLIRLQGNWGKSLKLNRNAQGRISRVELINEQANTQTTIAEYDYDQHGDLVAQRNAAGLGETYQYSNHIMGVSGGRLE
;
A
#
# COMPACT_ATOMS: atom_id res chain seq x y z
N MET A 1 -7.77 25.65 22.21
CA MET A 1 -7.58 25.76 20.75
C MET A 1 -7.91 24.41 20.12
N ARG A 2 -8.83 24.36 19.15
CA ARG A 2 -9.07 23.14 18.35
C ARG A 2 -7.96 22.99 17.33
N ARG A 3 -7.30 21.83 17.31
CA ARG A 3 -6.31 21.49 16.30
C ARG A 3 -7.04 20.76 15.19
N PHE A 4 -7.01 21.30 13.97
CA PHE A 4 -7.58 20.63 12.81
C PHE A 4 -6.57 19.62 12.27
N PHE A 5 -7.06 18.45 11.90
CA PHE A 5 -6.27 17.45 11.18
C PHE A 5 -6.36 17.75 9.68
N CYS A 6 -5.22 17.87 9.03
CA CYS A 6 -5.12 18.08 7.59
C CYS A 6 -4.39 16.90 6.96
N ILE A 7 -4.83 16.52 5.76
CA ILE A 7 -4.14 15.57 4.90
C ILE A 7 -3.77 16.30 3.61
N ASP A 8 -2.47 16.36 3.35
CA ASP A 8 -1.93 16.84 2.08
C ASP A 8 -1.66 15.64 1.16
N LEU A 9 -2.02 15.79 -0.12
CA LEU A 9 -1.83 14.78 -1.14
C LEU A 9 -0.71 15.21 -2.07
N HIS A 10 0.31 14.38 -2.20
CA HIS A 10 1.47 14.66 -3.04
C HIS A 10 1.43 13.74 -4.26
N TYR A 11 1.59 14.34 -5.44
CA TYR A 11 1.53 13.66 -6.72
C TYR A 11 2.88 13.76 -7.44
N ASP A 12 3.21 12.76 -8.25
CA ASP A 12 4.33 12.84 -9.19
C ASP A 12 3.97 13.67 -10.44
N ALA A 13 4.93 13.83 -11.36
CA ALA A 13 4.73 14.58 -12.61
C ALA A 13 3.70 13.95 -13.56
N ASN A 14 3.37 12.67 -13.37
CA ASN A 14 2.35 11.94 -14.14
C ASN A 14 1.00 11.92 -13.41
N ASN A 15 0.84 12.73 -12.36
CA ASN A 15 -0.36 12.84 -11.54
C ASN A 15 -0.72 11.55 -10.78
N HIS A 16 0.26 10.69 -10.48
CA HIS A 16 0.06 9.57 -9.57
C HIS A 16 0.25 10.02 -8.13
N LEU A 17 -0.68 9.64 -7.25
CA LEU A 17 -0.51 9.83 -5.80
C LEU A 17 0.70 9.03 -5.31
N ILE A 18 1.64 9.71 -4.64
CA ILE A 18 2.87 9.14 -4.08
C ILE A 18 2.94 9.23 -2.56
N ARG A 19 2.25 10.20 -1.94
CA ARG A 19 2.24 10.36 -0.47
C ARG A 19 0.95 11.00 0.02
N LEU A 20 0.44 10.47 1.13
CA LEU A 20 -0.56 11.13 1.98
C LEU A 20 0.17 11.62 3.23
N GLN A 21 0.17 12.92 3.48
CA GLN A 21 0.91 13.52 4.60
C GLN A 21 -0.06 14.17 5.59
N GLY A 22 -0.04 13.70 6.84
CA GLY A 22 -0.78 14.32 7.92
C GLY A 22 0.02 15.40 8.63
N ASN A 23 -0.61 16.48 9.08
CA ASN A 23 0.04 17.54 9.86
C ASN A 23 0.42 17.15 11.32
N TRP A 24 0.40 15.85 11.64
CA TRP A 24 0.71 15.27 12.96
C TRP A 24 1.94 14.35 12.93
N GLY A 25 2.83 14.53 11.94
CA GLY A 25 4.11 13.81 11.86
C GLY A 25 3.99 12.35 11.44
N LYS A 26 2.92 12.02 10.69
CA LYS A 26 2.73 10.70 10.08
C LYS A 26 2.46 10.87 8.60
N SER A 27 2.94 9.94 7.78
CA SER A 27 2.63 9.91 6.35
C SER A 27 2.56 8.49 5.84
N LEU A 28 1.78 8.28 4.77
CA LEU A 28 1.80 7.06 3.99
C LEU A 28 2.49 7.34 2.66
N LYS A 29 3.54 6.58 2.35
CA LYS A 29 4.22 6.61 1.06
C LYS A 29 3.77 5.41 0.22
N LEU A 30 3.44 5.67 -1.04
CA LEU A 30 2.99 4.66 -1.99
C LEU A 30 4.12 4.35 -2.98
N ASN A 31 4.63 3.13 -2.96
CA ASN A 31 5.61 2.65 -3.93
C ASN A 31 4.91 1.82 -4.99
N ARG A 32 5.31 1.99 -6.24
CA ARG A 32 4.74 1.31 -7.39
C ARG A 32 5.76 0.40 -8.06
N ASN A 33 5.31 -0.71 -8.63
CA ASN A 33 6.13 -1.56 -9.49
C ASN A 33 6.34 -0.90 -10.88
N ALA A 34 7.10 -1.55 -11.75
CA ALA A 34 7.40 -1.05 -13.09
C ALA A 34 6.14 -0.86 -13.97
N GLN A 35 5.07 -1.58 -13.68
CA GLN A 35 3.77 -1.48 -14.35
C GLN A 35 2.86 -0.39 -13.72
N GLY A 36 3.36 0.37 -12.75
CA GLY A 36 2.63 1.47 -12.12
C GLY A 36 1.62 1.05 -11.05
N ARG A 37 1.56 -0.24 -10.67
CA ARG A 37 0.66 -0.73 -9.60
C ARG A 37 1.31 -0.56 -8.23
N ILE A 38 0.53 -0.22 -7.21
CA ILE A 38 1.06 -0.06 -5.84
C ILE A 38 1.54 -1.43 -5.35
N SER A 39 2.84 -1.59 -5.10
CA SER A 39 3.42 -2.83 -4.60
C SER A 39 3.73 -2.78 -3.11
N ARG A 40 3.89 -1.58 -2.53
CA ARG A 40 4.23 -1.39 -1.12
C ARG A 40 3.71 -0.07 -0.58
N VAL A 41 3.15 -0.11 0.64
CA VAL A 41 2.78 1.07 1.42
C VAL A 41 3.67 1.16 2.65
N GLU A 42 4.28 2.32 2.85
CA GLU A 42 5.17 2.57 3.98
C GLU A 42 4.57 3.65 4.90
N LEU A 43 4.52 3.38 6.20
CA LEU A 43 4.25 4.38 7.23
C LEU A 43 5.54 5.08 7.58
N ILE A 44 5.56 6.40 7.40
CA ILE A 44 6.63 7.27 7.88
C ILE A 44 6.16 7.92 9.18
N ASN A 45 6.95 7.82 10.23
CA ASN A 45 6.75 8.47 11.51
C ASN A 45 7.92 9.41 11.79
N GLU A 46 7.67 10.71 11.61
CA GLU A 46 8.70 11.75 11.74
C GLU A 46 9.19 11.91 13.18
N GLN A 47 8.30 11.72 14.17
CA GLN A 47 8.66 11.83 15.58
C GLN A 47 9.57 10.69 16.05
N ALA A 48 9.33 9.48 15.56
CA ALA A 48 10.14 8.31 15.87
C ALA A 48 11.33 8.14 14.91
N ASN A 49 11.39 8.95 13.84
CA ASN A 49 12.32 8.78 12.72
C ASN A 49 12.31 7.34 12.15
N THR A 50 11.12 6.76 11.98
CA THR A 50 10.95 5.41 11.44
C THR A 50 10.19 5.42 10.12
N GLN A 51 10.52 4.44 9.29
CA GLN A 51 9.80 4.09 8.08
C GLN A 51 9.56 2.58 8.10
N THR A 52 8.31 2.16 7.98
CA THR A 52 7.93 0.75 8.11
C THR A 52 6.96 0.37 7.03
N THR A 53 7.23 -0.73 6.33
CA THR A 53 6.26 -1.33 5.41
C THR A 53 5.05 -1.80 6.21
N ILE A 54 3.87 -1.32 5.84
CA ILE A 54 2.61 -1.70 6.50
C ILE A 54 1.69 -2.54 5.60
N ALA A 55 1.94 -2.53 4.29
CA ALA A 55 1.27 -3.40 3.34
C ALA A 55 2.15 -3.67 2.13
N GLU A 56 2.06 -4.87 1.58
CA GLU A 56 2.67 -5.29 0.32
C GLU A 56 1.66 -6.02 -0.55
N TYR A 57 1.84 -5.92 -1.87
CA TYR A 57 0.93 -6.46 -2.88
C TYR A 57 1.71 -7.07 -4.03
N ASP A 58 1.35 -8.31 -4.40
CA ASP A 58 1.89 -8.98 -5.59
C ASP A 58 0.81 -9.12 -6.65
N TYR A 59 1.22 -8.94 -7.90
CA TYR A 59 0.34 -9.05 -9.06
C TYR A 59 0.87 -10.10 -10.01
N ASP A 60 -0.03 -10.82 -10.66
CA ASP A 60 0.34 -11.71 -11.77
C ASP A 60 0.63 -10.92 -13.06
N GLN A 61 0.94 -11.66 -14.13
CA GLN A 61 1.21 -11.11 -15.46
C GLN A 61 0.01 -10.39 -16.08
N HIS A 62 -1.22 -10.80 -15.78
CA HIS A 62 -2.45 -10.17 -16.26
C HIS A 62 -2.81 -8.92 -15.45
N GLY A 63 -2.26 -8.82 -14.25
CA GLY A 63 -2.46 -7.72 -13.33
C GLY A 63 -3.43 -7.95 -12.20
N ASP A 64 -3.77 -9.20 -11.96
CA ASP A 64 -4.59 -9.60 -10.82
C ASP A 64 -3.76 -9.60 -9.54
N LEU A 65 -4.34 -9.05 -8.47
CA LEU A 65 -3.73 -9.06 -7.13
C LEU A 65 -3.75 -10.50 -6.59
N VAL A 66 -2.61 -11.18 -6.60
CA VAL A 66 -2.49 -12.58 -6.18
C VAL A 66 -2.03 -12.76 -4.74
N ALA A 67 -1.47 -11.73 -4.11
CA ALA A 67 -1.13 -11.77 -2.70
C ALA A 67 -1.15 -10.38 -2.06
N GLN A 68 -1.56 -10.34 -0.79
CA GLN A 68 -1.44 -9.19 0.09
C GLN A 68 -0.77 -9.62 1.39
N ARG A 69 0.10 -8.76 1.95
CA ARG A 69 0.72 -8.97 3.26
C ARG A 69 0.64 -7.71 4.10
N ASN A 70 0.57 -7.86 5.43
CA ASN A 70 0.60 -6.77 6.40
C ASN A 70 2.04 -6.52 6.91
N ALA A 71 2.20 -5.61 7.88
CA ALA A 71 3.49 -5.27 8.46
C ALA A 71 4.25 -6.46 9.10
N ALA A 72 3.54 -7.51 9.51
CA ALA A 72 4.12 -8.73 10.07
C ALA A 72 4.43 -9.80 9.01
N GLY A 73 4.22 -9.50 7.72
CA GLY A 73 4.38 -10.45 6.62
C GLY A 73 3.18 -11.39 6.44
N LEU A 74 2.22 -11.38 7.38
CA LEU A 74 1.02 -12.21 7.32
C LEU A 74 0.01 -11.65 6.32
N GLY A 75 -0.70 -12.54 5.63
CA GLY A 75 -1.78 -12.11 4.75
C GLY A 75 -2.40 -13.24 3.99
N GLU A 76 -2.87 -12.95 2.79
CA GLU A 76 -3.72 -13.84 2.02
C GLU A 76 -3.24 -13.90 0.56
N THR A 77 -3.47 -15.05 -0.07
CA THR A 77 -3.30 -15.25 -1.50
C THR A 77 -4.65 -15.39 -2.19
N TYR A 78 -4.67 -15.05 -3.48
CA TYR A 78 -5.88 -15.05 -4.28
C TYR A 78 -5.64 -15.76 -5.60
N GLN A 79 -6.64 -16.51 -6.05
CA GLN A 79 -6.64 -17.16 -7.35
C GLN A 79 -7.79 -16.62 -8.19
N TYR A 80 -7.52 -16.40 -9.47
CA TYR A 80 -8.47 -15.84 -10.40
C TYR A 80 -8.65 -16.76 -11.62
N SER A 81 -9.87 -16.75 -12.14
CA SER A 81 -10.20 -17.23 -13.48
C SER A 81 -10.88 -16.08 -14.22
N ASN A 82 -10.29 -15.61 -15.31
CA ASN A 82 -10.78 -14.46 -16.08
C ASN A 82 -11.04 -13.21 -15.20
N HIS A 83 -10.08 -12.84 -14.34
CA HIS A 83 -10.20 -11.71 -13.39
C HIS A 83 -11.31 -11.85 -12.34
N ILE A 84 -11.96 -13.01 -12.24
CA ILE A 84 -12.94 -13.32 -11.20
C ILE A 84 -12.25 -14.15 -10.12
N MET A 85 -12.28 -13.64 -8.89
CA MET A 85 -11.72 -14.33 -7.74
C MET A 85 -12.51 -15.62 -7.48
N GLY A 86 -11.84 -16.77 -7.51
CA GLY A 86 -12.41 -18.04 -7.07
C GLY A 86 -12.44 -18.11 -5.55
N VAL A 87 -13.41 -18.84 -4.99
CA VAL A 87 -13.56 -19.01 -3.53
C VAL A 87 -12.51 -20.01 -3.01
N SER A 88 -11.24 -19.61 -3.01
CA SER A 88 -10.16 -20.29 -2.29
C SER A 88 -8.94 -19.37 -2.21
N GLY A 89 -8.89 -18.55 -1.16
CA GLY A 89 -7.68 -17.86 -0.76
C GLY A 89 -6.93 -18.66 0.29
N GLY A 90 -5.61 -18.79 0.14
CA GLY A 90 -4.74 -19.42 1.13
C GLY A 90 -4.05 -18.37 2.00
N ARG A 91 -4.00 -18.61 3.31
CA ARG A 91 -3.31 -17.74 4.25
C ARG A 91 -1.78 -17.88 4.13
N LEU A 92 -1.07 -16.76 4.19
CA LEU A 92 0.39 -16.71 4.31
C LEU A 92 0.75 -16.70 5.81
N GLU A 93 1.60 -17.65 6.23
CA GLU A 93 2.12 -17.80 7.61
C GLU A 93 3.52 -17.21 7.78
#